data_AF-A0A9E1RJ44-F1
#
_entry.id   AF-A0A9E1RJ44-F1
#
_cell.length_a   1.000
_cell.length_b   1.000
_cell.length_c   1.000
_cell.angle_alpha   90.00
_cell.angle_beta   90.00
_cell.angle_gamma   90.00
#
_symmetry.space_group_name_H-M   'P 1'
#
loop_
_entity.id
_entity.type
_entity.pdbx_description
1 polymer ?
#
loop_
_entity_poly.entity_id
_entity_poly.type
_entity_poly.pdbx_seq_one_letter_code
_entity_poly.pdbx_strand_id
1 'polypeptide(L)' 'DNQIILVTDGGQLIRCPINDIRIASRSTQGVTIFDIDGDEKVVSVERVGDLDDDPIEGDE' A
#
# COMPACT_ATOMS: atom_id res chain seq x y z
N ASP A 1 5.01 -7.64 -12.32
CA ASP A 1 3.78 -7.04 -11.79
C ASP A 1 4.06 -6.13 -10.60
N ASN A 2 3.47 -4.93 -10.59
CA ASN A 2 3.62 -3.98 -9.48
C ASN A 2 2.45 -4.09 -8.50
N GLN A 3 2.77 -4.18 -7.22
CA GLN A 3 1.80 -4.25 -6.12
C GLN A 3 2.26 -3.34 -4.97
N ILE A 4 1.30 -2.95 -4.14
CA ILE A 4 1.55 -2.25 -2.89
C ILE A 4 1.15 -3.20 -1.76
N ILE A 5 2.03 -3.32 -0.76
CA ILE A 5 1.78 -4.08 0.46
C ILE A 5 1.60 -3.09 1.60
N LEU A 6 0.53 -3.25 2.37
CA LEU A 6 0.28 -2.48 3.58
C LEU A 6 0.27 -3.43 4.78
N VAL A 7 0.76 -2.94 5.91
CA VAL A 7 0.78 -3.66 7.18
C VAL A 7 0.07 -2.82 8.25
N THR A 8 -0.88 -3.42 8.95
CA THR A 8 -1.57 -2.79 10.09
C THR A 8 -0.88 -3.09 11.42
N ASP A 9 -1.16 -2.29 12.45
CA ASP A 9 -0.70 -2.54 13.82
C ASP A 9 -1.30 -3.81 14.44
N GLY A 10 -2.46 -4.28 13.96
CA GLY A 10 -3.02 -5.59 14.31
C GLY A 10 -2.37 -6.78 13.59
N GLY A 11 -1.39 -6.54 12.72
CA GLY A 11 -0.65 -7.60 12.00
C GLY A 11 -1.34 -8.09 10.73
N GLN A 12 -2.32 -7.35 10.20
CA GLN A 12 -2.95 -7.65 8.93
C GLN A 12 -2.04 -7.20 7.77
N LEU A 13 -1.80 -8.10 6.81
CA LEU A 13 -1.05 -7.80 5.59
C LEU A 13 -2.00 -7.72 4.41
N ILE A 14 -1.96 -6.59 3.70
CA ILE A 14 -2.89 -6.27 2.63
C ILE A 14 -2.09 -6.06 1.35
N ARG A 15 -2.35 -6.88 0.33
CA ARG A 15 -1.71 -6.78 -0.98
C ARG A 15 -2.70 -6.19 -1.98
N CYS A 16 -2.32 -5.09 -2.60
CA CYS A 16 -3.13 -4.42 -3.62
C CYS A 16 -2.34 -4.34 -4.94
N PRO A 17 -2.77 -5.04 -6.00
CA PRO A 17 -2.26 -4.83 -7.34
C PRO A 17 -2.54 -3.39 -7.78
N ILE A 18 -1.55 -2.71 -8.38
CA ILE A 18 -1.75 -1.30 -8.81
C ILE A 18 -2.88 -1.17 -9.84
N ASN A 19 -3.11 -2.22 -10.63
CA ASN A 19 -4.15 -2.25 -11.65
C ASN A 19 -5.57 -2.17 -11.07
N ASP A 20 -5.77 -2.51 -9.81
CA ASP A 20 -7.08 -2.45 -9.15
C ASP A 20 -7.37 -1.07 -8.54
N ILE A 21 -6.36 -0.19 -8.46
CA ILE A 21 -6.50 1.14 -7.88
C ILE A 21 -7.11 2.08 -8.91
N ARG A 22 -8.25 2.66 -8.57
CA ARG A 22 -8.91 3.67 -9.40
C ARG A 22 -8.01 4.89 -9.59
N ILE A 23 -7.83 5.30 -10.85
CA ILE A 23 -7.15 6.55 -11.20
C ILE A 23 -8.01 7.74 -10.74
N ALA A 24 -7.45 8.57 -9.86
CA ALA A 24 -8.06 9.82 -9.38
C ALA A 24 -7.16 11.02 -9.69
N SER A 25 -7.75 12.19 -9.88
CA SER A 25 -7.02 13.45 -10.08
C SER A 25 -6.31 13.89 -8.79
N ARG A 26 -5.22 14.66 -8.91
CA ARG A 26 -4.48 15.21 -7.76
C ARG A 26 -5.33 16.12 -6.87
N SER A 27 -6.36 16.75 -7.43
CA SER A 27 -7.30 17.61 -6.69
C SER A 27 -8.43 16.82 -6.03
N THR A 28 -8.13 15.65 -5.45
CA THR A 28 -9.11 14.79 -4.75
C THR A 28 -8.56 14.33 -3.41
N GLN A 29 -9.41 13.84 -2.52
CA GLN A 29 -9.00 13.23 -1.25
C GLN A 29 -8.38 11.82 -1.41
N GLY A 30 -8.30 11.31 -2.63
CA GLY A 30 -7.91 9.92 -2.90
C GLY A 30 -9.10 8.98 -2.99
N VAL A 31 -8.79 7.68 -2.96
CA VAL A 31 -9.77 6.59 -3.03
C VAL A 31 -9.49 5.59 -1.92
N THR A 32 -10.53 5.05 -1.32
CA THR A 32 -10.42 3.97 -0.33
C THR A 32 -10.15 2.66 -1.07
N ILE A 33 -9.04 1.99 -0.74
CA ILE A 33 -8.65 0.70 -1.33
C ILE A 33 -9.21 -0.47 -0.51
N PHE A 34 -9.21 -0.34 0.81
CA PHE A 34 -9.75 -1.33 1.75
C PHE A 34 -10.29 -0.62 3.00
N ASP A 35 -11.20 -1.29 3.68
CA ASP A 35 -11.71 -0.88 4.99
C ASP A 35 -10.87 -1.59 6.07
N ILE A 36 -10.56 -0.88 7.17
CA ILE A 36 -9.79 -1.41 8.30
C ILE A 36 -10.77 -1.55 9.45
N ASP A 37 -10.80 -2.71 10.10
CA ASP A 37 -11.77 -2.96 11.15
C ASP A 37 -11.40 -2.22 12.44
N GLY A 38 -12.42 -1.78 13.19
CA GLY A 38 -12.27 -1.13 14.48
C GLY A 38 -11.36 0.12 14.48
N ASP A 39 -10.34 0.07 15.34
CA ASP A 39 -9.36 1.15 15.58
C ASP A 39 -7.97 0.83 14.99
N GLU A 40 -7.86 -0.20 14.15
CA GLU A 40 -6.60 -0.58 13.51
C GLU A 40 -6.09 0.51 12.55
N LYS A 41 -4.77 0.64 12.45
CA LYS A 41 -4.12 1.65 11.63
C LYS A 41 -3.04 1.03 10.76
N VAL A 42 -2.90 1.55 9.54
CA VAL A 42 -1.76 1.23 8.69
C VAL A 42 -0.50 1.83 9.30
N VAL A 43 0.48 0.98 9.59
CA VAL A 43 1.77 1.38 10.16
C VAL A 43 2.91 1.29 9.16
N SER A 44 2.75 0.57 8.05
CA SER A 44 3.76 0.44 7.01
C SER A 44 3.14 0.26 5.63
N VAL A 45 3.80 0.82 4.61
CA VAL A 45 3.43 0.72 3.20
C VAL A 45 4.71 0.49 2.39
N GLU A 46 4.73 -0.58 1.60
CA GLU A 46 5.86 -0.96 0.76
C GLU A 46 5.39 -1.18 -0.69
N ARG A 47 6.15 -0.70 -1.67
CA ARG A 47 5.91 -1.04 -3.08
C ARG A 47 6.73 -2.27 -3.42
N VAL A 48 6.09 -3.27 -4.01
CA VAL A 48 6.77 -4.47 -4.52
C VAL A 48 6.64 -4.49 -6.04
N GLY A 49 7.76 -4.31 -6.73
CA GLY A 49 7.91 -4.58 -8.16
C GLY A 49 8.35 -6.03 -8.43
N ASP A 50 8.51 -6.38 -9.70
CA ASP A 50 9.21 -7.64 -10.04
C ASP A 50 10.63 -7.64 -9.45
N LEU A 51 11.16 -8.84 -9.19
CA LEU A 51 12.36 -9.18 -8.41
C LEU A 51 13.71 -8.54 -8.83
N ASP A 52 13.71 -7.48 -9.63
CA ASP A 52 14.90 -6.74 -10.07
C ASP A 52 15.00 -5.31 -9.50
N ASP A 53 14.04 -4.85 -8.68
CA ASP A 53 14.20 -3.60 -7.91
C ASP A 53 15.16 -3.87 -6.74
N ASP A 54 16.30 -3.16 -6.75
CA ASP A 54 17.27 -3.14 -5.65
C ASP A 54 16.59 -2.72 -4.33
N PRO A 55 17.03 -3.29 -3.18
CA PRO A 55 16.41 -3.02 -1.89
C PRO A 55 16.39 -1.51 -1.66
N ILE A 56 15.20 -0.98 -1.40
CA ILE A 56 15.03 0.41 -0.99
C ILE A 56 15.74 0.54 0.36
N GLU A 57 16.96 1.09 0.37
CA GLU A 57 17.58 1.60 1.59
C GLU A 57 16.66 2.70 2.11
N GLY A 58 15.90 2.38 3.17
CA GLY A 58 15.15 3.37 3.91
C GLY A 58 16.15 4.35 4.54
N ASP A 59 16.19 5.57 4.02
CA ASP A 59 16.78 6.72 4.72
C ASP A 59 16.05 6.89 6.06
N GLU A 60 16.84 7.10 7.11
CA GLU A 60 16.44 7.33 8.51
C GLU A 60 15.41 8.47 8.69
#